data_AF-A0A7Y3L193-F1
#
_entry.id   AF-A0A7Y3L193-F1
#
_cell.length_a   1.000
_cell.length_b   1.000
_cell.length_c   1.000
_cell.angle_alpha   90.00
_cell.angle_beta   90.00
_cell.angle_gamma   90.00
#
_symmetry.space_group_name_H-M   'P 1'
#
loop_
_entity.id
_entity.type
_entity.pdbx_description
1 polymer ?
#
loop_
_entity_poly.entity_id
_entity_poly.type
_entity_poly.pdbx_seq_one_letter_code
_entity_poly.pdbx_strand_id
1 'polypeptide(L)'
;MMAATPPATYAPAPEAVSLDAAFVRARTSARAAARPEAVLADPSASIPAKLDALNALQDRIPGLPRAPQAAALNALADAAGPAQPPQVRALALTLLGESVPPVLDADARARAVLVLLDALKEPDYRLFALRGLGPASHGLTPAMEPVYESALLDLLDGPAAGEERETALVALNGFVSGGLDFAQRAPQLLTVLEARLQAPIAADPAAFVRDPRWTPDSRELAAAILWLASRRQEEAGDSAPTARFKALMIRLIAVDPDAAARAWYASYRDAPPPKPGFTASTTSRPSDGRDEP
;
A
#
# COMPACT_ATOMS: atom_id res chain seq x y z
N MET A 1 -61.19 -10.97 -41.96
CA MET A 1 -59.80 -11.12 -42.45
C MET A 1 -58.88 -11.18 -41.25
N MET A 2 -58.54 -12.39 -40.79
CA MET A 2 -57.56 -12.58 -39.70
C MET A 2 -56.18 -12.73 -40.33
N ALA A 3 -55.26 -11.83 -39.97
CA ALA A 3 -53.87 -11.86 -40.39
C ALA A 3 -53.15 -13.01 -39.70
N ALA A 4 -52.47 -13.84 -40.48
CA ALA A 4 -51.70 -14.98 -40.00
C ALA A 4 -50.40 -14.51 -39.32
N THR A 5 -50.16 -15.01 -38.11
CA THR A 5 -48.93 -14.82 -37.33
C THR A 5 -47.72 -15.43 -38.05
N PRO A 6 -46.58 -14.74 -38.18
CA PRO A 6 -45.38 -15.32 -38.77
C PRO A 6 -44.78 -16.44 -37.89
N PRO A 7 -44.22 -17.49 -38.48
CA PRO A 7 -43.64 -18.61 -37.74
C PRO A 7 -42.40 -18.17 -36.96
N ALA A 8 -42.30 -18.65 -35.72
CA ALA A 8 -41.15 -18.41 -34.85
C ALA A 8 -39.87 -18.95 -35.51
N THR A 9 -38.88 -18.08 -35.70
CA THR A 9 -37.52 -18.44 -36.07
C THR A 9 -36.94 -19.35 -34.99
N TYR A 10 -36.78 -20.64 -35.33
CA TYR A 10 -36.17 -21.63 -34.47
C TYR A 10 -34.68 -21.28 -34.29
N ALA A 11 -34.28 -20.89 -33.08
CA ALA A 11 -32.88 -20.75 -32.75
C ALA A 11 -32.21 -22.12 -32.90
N PRO A 12 -31.04 -22.24 -33.57
CA PRO A 12 -30.36 -23.52 -33.69
C PRO A 12 -30.07 -24.09 -32.30
N ALA A 13 -30.29 -25.39 -32.14
CA ALA A 13 -29.95 -26.09 -30.91
C ALA A 13 -28.46 -25.87 -30.61
N PRO A 14 -28.07 -25.61 -29.35
CA PRO A 14 -26.66 -25.43 -29.01
C PRO A 14 -25.88 -26.67 -29.46
N GLU A 15 -24.78 -26.46 -30.19
CA GLU A 15 -23.93 -27.55 -30.67
C GLU A 15 -23.57 -28.48 -29.51
N ALA A 16 -23.83 -29.78 -29.70
CA ALA A 16 -23.51 -30.79 -28.71
C ALA A 16 -21.99 -30.84 -28.52
N VAL A 17 -21.53 -30.26 -27.42
CA VAL A 17 -20.14 -30.38 -26.97
C VAL A 17 -19.81 -31.87 -26.79
N SER A 18 -18.82 -32.38 -27.54
CA SER A 18 -18.35 -33.75 -27.36
C SER A 18 -17.69 -33.93 -25.97
N LEU A 19 -17.80 -35.13 -25.41
CA LEU A 19 -17.15 -35.48 -24.14
C LEU A 19 -15.63 -35.27 -24.19
N ASP A 20 -15.00 -35.52 -25.35
CA ASP A 20 -13.57 -35.27 -25.55
C ASP A 20 -13.24 -33.78 -25.49
N ALA A 21 -14.05 -32.92 -26.12
CA ALA A 21 -13.87 -31.47 -26.02
C ALA A 21 -14.10 -30.96 -24.59
N ALA A 22 -15.05 -31.55 -23.85
CA ALA A 22 -15.27 -31.25 -22.44
C ALA A 22 -14.08 -31.70 -21.57
N PHE A 23 -13.57 -32.90 -21.77
CA PHE A 23 -12.42 -33.45 -21.04
C PHE A 23 -11.13 -32.68 -21.31
N VAL A 24 -10.86 -32.33 -22.56
CA VAL A 24 -9.70 -31.49 -22.94
C VAL A 24 -9.81 -30.12 -22.27
N ARG A 25 -11.00 -29.49 -22.29
CA ARG A 25 -11.20 -28.22 -21.57
C ARG A 25 -10.98 -28.36 -20.07
N ALA A 26 -11.57 -29.37 -19.43
CA ALA A 26 -11.39 -29.63 -18.00
C ALA A 26 -9.92 -29.86 -17.62
N ARG A 27 -9.18 -30.63 -18.43
CA ARG A 27 -7.75 -30.89 -18.22
C ARG A 27 -6.90 -29.65 -18.42
N THR A 28 -7.22 -28.81 -19.41
CA THR A 28 -6.53 -27.54 -19.65
C THR A 28 -6.79 -26.56 -18.52
N SER A 29 -8.05 -26.43 -18.05
CA SER A 29 -8.39 -25.62 -16.87
C SER A 29 -7.67 -26.11 -15.60
N ALA A 30 -7.63 -27.43 -15.36
CA ALA A 30 -6.92 -28.00 -14.21
C ALA A 30 -5.40 -27.76 -14.28
N ARG A 31 -4.80 -27.78 -15.48
CA ARG A 31 -3.37 -27.47 -15.68
C ARG A 31 -3.06 -25.99 -15.50
N ALA A 32 -3.93 -25.11 -16.00
CA ALA A 32 -3.82 -23.67 -15.78
C ALA A 32 -3.89 -23.33 -14.29
N ALA A 33 -4.82 -23.94 -13.54
CA ALA A 33 -4.90 -23.81 -12.09
C ALA A 33 -3.65 -24.35 -11.37
N ALA A 34 -3.02 -25.41 -11.90
CA ALA A 34 -1.81 -25.99 -11.32
C ALA A 34 -0.56 -25.12 -11.54
N ARG A 35 -0.51 -24.34 -12.62
CA ARG A 35 0.66 -23.50 -13.01
C ARG A 35 0.23 -22.09 -13.46
N PRO A 36 -0.29 -21.27 -12.53
CA PRO A 36 -0.70 -19.90 -12.84
C PRO A 36 0.45 -19.07 -13.45
N GLU A 37 1.69 -19.27 -13.01
CA GLU A 37 2.88 -18.57 -13.51
C GLU A 37 3.06 -18.76 -15.03
N ALA A 38 2.79 -19.97 -15.53
CA ALA A 38 2.90 -20.28 -16.95
C ALA A 38 1.82 -19.57 -17.78
N VAL A 39 0.61 -19.42 -17.23
CA VAL A 39 -0.48 -18.68 -17.87
C VAL A 39 -0.16 -17.18 -17.94
N LEU A 40 0.46 -16.63 -16.89
CA LEU A 40 0.89 -15.23 -16.85
C LEU A 40 1.99 -14.94 -17.88
N ALA A 41 2.94 -15.86 -18.04
CA ALA A 41 4.04 -15.75 -18.99
C ALA A 41 3.62 -15.96 -20.46
N ASP A 42 2.54 -16.70 -20.72
CA ASP A 42 2.06 -16.97 -22.08
C ASP A 42 1.43 -15.72 -22.71
N PRO A 43 1.99 -15.15 -23.80
CA PRO A 43 1.41 -13.99 -24.46
C PRO A 43 0.11 -14.33 -25.21
N SER A 44 -0.16 -15.60 -25.48
CA SER A 44 -1.37 -16.06 -26.16
C SER A 44 -2.53 -16.38 -25.21
N ALA A 45 -2.28 -16.42 -23.90
CA ALA A 45 -3.31 -16.63 -22.91
C ALA A 45 -4.34 -15.48 -22.90
N SER A 46 -5.62 -15.83 -22.78
CA SER A 46 -6.70 -14.84 -22.75
C SER A 46 -6.64 -13.99 -21.48
N ILE A 47 -7.19 -12.76 -21.55
CA ILE A 47 -7.27 -11.87 -20.38
C ILE A 47 -7.97 -12.54 -19.19
N PRO A 48 -9.15 -13.20 -19.34
CA PRO A 48 -9.78 -13.90 -18.22
C PRO A 48 -8.88 -14.98 -17.60
N ALA A 49 -8.18 -15.76 -18.43
CA ALA A 49 -7.26 -16.78 -17.92
C ALA A 49 -6.09 -16.19 -17.13
N LYS A 50 -5.54 -15.04 -17.57
CA LYS A 50 -4.51 -14.32 -16.84
C LYS A 50 -5.03 -13.75 -15.52
N LEU A 51 -6.25 -13.20 -15.49
CA LEU A 51 -6.88 -12.70 -14.25
C LEU A 51 -7.13 -13.84 -13.25
N ASP A 52 -7.64 -14.98 -13.71
CA ASP A 52 -7.82 -16.17 -12.87
C ASP A 52 -6.47 -16.68 -12.32
N ALA A 53 -5.42 -16.65 -13.15
CA ALA A 53 -4.07 -17.03 -12.74
C ALA A 53 -3.49 -16.09 -11.68
N LEU A 54 -3.73 -14.77 -11.77
CA LEU A 54 -3.31 -13.80 -10.75
C LEU A 54 -3.93 -14.12 -9.38
N ASN A 55 -5.25 -14.31 -9.32
CA ASN A 55 -5.94 -14.65 -8.08
C ASN A 55 -5.47 -16.00 -7.52
N ALA A 56 -5.37 -17.02 -8.37
CA ALA A 56 -4.90 -18.34 -7.95
C ALA A 56 -3.47 -18.31 -7.39
N LEU A 57 -2.62 -17.43 -7.90
CA LEU A 57 -1.26 -17.27 -7.40
C LEU A 57 -1.25 -16.57 -6.03
N GLN A 58 -2.01 -15.48 -5.86
CA GLN A 58 -2.14 -14.78 -4.58
C GLN A 58 -2.56 -15.73 -3.46
N ASP A 59 -3.61 -16.53 -3.68
CA ASP A 59 -4.13 -17.49 -2.70
C ASP A 59 -3.09 -18.54 -2.28
N ARG A 60 -2.16 -18.87 -3.18
CA ARG A 60 -1.15 -19.91 -2.96
C ARG A 60 0.08 -19.40 -2.23
N ILE A 61 0.50 -18.15 -2.45
CA ILE A 61 1.76 -17.60 -1.92
C ILE A 61 1.95 -17.86 -0.41
N PRO A 62 0.96 -17.60 0.47
CA PRO A 62 1.14 -17.82 1.90
C PRO A 62 1.48 -19.27 2.29
N GLY A 63 1.05 -20.25 1.50
CA GLY A 63 1.26 -21.68 1.76
C GLY A 63 2.44 -22.32 1.03
N LEU A 64 3.12 -21.57 0.15
CA LEU A 64 4.26 -22.09 -0.61
C LEU A 64 5.55 -22.17 0.24
N PRO A 65 6.47 -23.10 -0.05
CA PRO A 65 7.82 -23.05 0.50
C PRO A 65 8.58 -21.80 0.01
N ARG A 66 9.64 -21.40 0.73
CA ARG A 66 10.37 -20.14 0.48
C ARG A 66 10.80 -19.88 -0.98
N ALA A 67 11.44 -20.86 -1.63
CA ALA A 67 11.90 -20.67 -3.01
C ALA A 67 10.72 -20.53 -4.01
N PRO A 68 9.69 -21.38 -3.96
CA PRO A 68 8.45 -21.17 -4.71
C PRO A 68 7.71 -19.86 -4.40
N GLN A 69 7.73 -19.37 -3.16
CA GLN A 69 7.16 -18.05 -2.81
C GLN A 69 7.83 -16.91 -3.57
N ALA A 70 9.16 -16.91 -3.60
CA ALA A 70 9.93 -15.91 -4.34
C ALA A 70 9.63 -15.97 -5.85
N ALA A 71 9.53 -17.18 -6.42
CA ALA A 71 9.19 -17.37 -7.82
C ALA A 71 7.77 -16.86 -8.15
N ALA A 72 6.79 -17.14 -7.29
CA ALA A 72 5.43 -16.64 -7.44
C ALA A 72 5.39 -15.10 -7.34
N LEU A 73 6.03 -14.50 -6.35
CA LEU A 73 6.09 -13.03 -6.24
C LEU A 73 6.75 -12.40 -7.48
N ASN A 74 7.80 -13.02 -8.00
CA ASN A 74 8.44 -12.60 -9.24
C ASN A 74 7.50 -12.69 -10.45
N ALA A 75 6.65 -13.72 -10.53
CA ALA A 75 5.65 -13.85 -11.59
C ALA A 75 4.56 -12.75 -11.50
N LEU A 76 4.16 -12.34 -10.29
CA LEU A 76 3.29 -11.15 -10.12
C LEU A 76 3.99 -9.87 -10.59
N ALA A 77 5.28 -9.73 -10.26
CA ALA A 77 6.07 -8.57 -10.68
C ALA A 77 6.20 -8.51 -12.21
N ASP A 78 6.40 -9.65 -12.87
CA ASP A 78 6.38 -9.74 -14.33
C ASP A 78 5.00 -9.43 -14.91
N ALA A 79 3.93 -9.88 -14.25
CA ALA A 79 2.55 -9.61 -14.66
C ALA A 79 2.13 -8.13 -14.44
N ALA A 80 2.81 -7.41 -13.56
CA ALA A 80 2.66 -5.97 -13.35
C ALA A 80 3.46 -5.13 -14.37
N GLY A 81 4.25 -5.77 -15.23
CA GLY A 81 5.05 -5.12 -16.26
C GLY A 81 4.21 -4.52 -17.42
N PRO A 82 4.78 -3.59 -18.18
CA PRO A 82 4.09 -2.87 -19.25
C PRO A 82 3.70 -3.74 -20.46
N ALA A 83 4.25 -4.95 -20.56
CA ALA A 83 3.94 -5.89 -21.65
C ALA A 83 2.58 -6.61 -21.48
N GLN A 84 1.94 -6.51 -20.31
CA GLN A 84 0.67 -7.18 -20.05
C GLN A 84 -0.53 -6.33 -20.47
N PRO A 85 -1.69 -6.96 -20.76
CA PRO A 85 -2.93 -6.24 -20.98
C PRO A 85 -3.27 -5.30 -19.80
N PRO A 86 -3.87 -4.12 -20.04
CA PRO A 86 -4.10 -3.12 -18.99
C PRO A 86 -4.82 -3.64 -17.74
N GLN A 87 -5.83 -4.49 -17.91
CA GLN A 87 -6.59 -5.05 -16.79
C GLN A 87 -5.77 -6.06 -15.98
N VAL A 88 -4.94 -6.86 -16.65
CA VAL A 88 -4.03 -7.82 -16.02
C VAL A 88 -2.99 -7.06 -15.21
N ARG A 89 -2.40 -6.02 -15.82
CA ARG A 89 -1.40 -5.18 -15.18
C ARG A 89 -1.93 -4.46 -13.94
N ALA A 90 -3.11 -3.85 -14.03
CA ALA A 90 -3.74 -3.15 -12.93
C ALA A 90 -4.00 -4.08 -11.74
N LEU A 91 -4.58 -5.26 -11.98
CA LEU A 91 -4.78 -6.26 -10.92
C LEU A 91 -3.45 -6.76 -10.36
N ALA A 92 -2.49 -7.08 -11.23
CA ALA A 92 -1.17 -7.56 -10.81
C ALA A 92 -0.46 -6.57 -9.88
N LEU A 93 -0.53 -5.26 -10.15
CA LEU A 93 0.03 -4.23 -9.27
C LEU A 93 -0.58 -4.25 -7.87
N THR A 94 -1.91 -4.37 -7.76
CA THR A 94 -2.56 -4.48 -6.45
C THR A 94 -2.15 -5.75 -5.72
N LEU A 95 -2.25 -6.92 -6.39
CA LEU A 95 -1.95 -8.21 -5.77
C LEU A 95 -0.46 -8.38 -5.43
N LEU A 96 0.43 -7.75 -6.20
CA LEU A 96 1.88 -7.80 -5.97
C LEU A 96 2.21 -7.29 -4.58
N GLY A 97 1.66 -6.15 -4.19
CA GLY A 97 1.88 -5.55 -2.88
C GLY A 97 1.27 -6.33 -1.72
N GLU A 98 0.04 -6.83 -1.90
CA GLU A 98 -0.63 -7.72 -0.94
C GLU A 98 0.15 -9.02 -0.69
N SER A 99 0.92 -9.47 -1.69
CA SER A 99 1.71 -10.68 -1.63
C SER A 99 3.13 -10.49 -1.07
N VAL A 100 3.58 -9.25 -0.82
CA VAL A 100 4.91 -8.97 -0.25
C VAL A 100 5.09 -9.47 1.18
N PRO A 101 4.17 -9.20 2.14
CA PRO A 101 4.37 -9.55 3.56
C PRO A 101 4.69 -11.03 3.84
N PRO A 102 4.02 -12.03 3.23
CA PRO A 102 4.30 -13.44 3.51
C PRO A 102 5.62 -13.96 2.89
N VAL A 103 6.28 -13.20 2.02
CA VAL A 103 7.46 -13.67 1.28
C VAL A 103 8.75 -13.36 2.05
N LEU A 104 9.51 -14.39 2.42
CA LEU A 104 10.74 -14.23 3.21
C LEU A 104 11.98 -13.83 2.40
N ASP A 105 11.89 -13.94 1.07
CA ASP A 105 13.00 -13.62 0.19
C ASP A 105 13.17 -12.09 0.04
N ALA A 106 14.32 -11.56 0.44
CA ALA A 106 14.56 -10.13 0.48
C ALA A 106 14.65 -9.51 -0.91
N ASP A 107 15.28 -10.22 -1.87
CA ASP A 107 15.48 -9.72 -3.22
C ASP A 107 14.17 -9.72 -4.00
N ALA A 108 13.34 -10.77 -3.85
CA ALA A 108 12.00 -10.81 -4.44
C ALA A 108 11.10 -9.69 -3.89
N ARG A 109 11.14 -9.43 -2.58
CA ARG A 109 10.39 -8.30 -1.98
C ARG A 109 10.88 -6.95 -2.48
N ALA A 110 12.20 -6.74 -2.54
CA ALA A 110 12.77 -5.49 -3.03
C ALA A 110 12.38 -5.24 -4.50
N ARG A 111 12.45 -6.27 -5.35
CA ARG A 111 11.98 -6.21 -6.73
C ARG A 111 10.49 -5.87 -6.82
N ALA A 112 9.64 -6.54 -6.05
CA ALA A 112 8.21 -6.27 -6.04
C ALA A 112 7.91 -4.80 -5.69
N VAL A 113 8.56 -4.27 -4.66
CA VAL A 113 8.43 -2.86 -4.27
C VAL A 113 8.92 -1.93 -5.37
N LEU A 114 10.07 -2.20 -5.99
CA LEU A 114 10.57 -1.39 -7.10
C LEU A 114 9.59 -1.33 -8.28
N VAL A 115 8.94 -2.46 -8.63
CA VAL A 115 7.90 -2.47 -9.67
C VAL A 115 6.71 -1.58 -9.30
N LEU A 116 6.27 -1.63 -8.04
CA LEU A 116 5.19 -0.76 -7.55
C LEU A 116 5.60 0.72 -7.59
N LEU A 117 6.82 1.04 -7.14
CA LEU A 117 7.34 2.41 -7.13
C LEU A 117 7.50 2.98 -8.55
N ASP A 118 7.95 2.16 -9.51
CA ASP A 118 8.03 2.58 -10.91
C ASP A 118 6.64 2.86 -11.49
N ALA A 119 5.64 2.05 -11.15
CA ALA A 119 4.27 2.26 -11.60
C ALA A 119 3.62 3.54 -11.04
N LEU A 120 4.15 4.15 -9.95
CA LEU A 120 3.67 5.46 -9.47
C LEU A 120 3.88 6.59 -10.49
N LYS A 121 4.85 6.43 -11.39
CA LYS A 121 5.18 7.40 -12.45
C LYS A 121 4.14 7.38 -13.58
N GLU A 122 3.24 6.39 -13.60
CA GLU A 122 2.25 6.20 -14.65
C GLU A 122 0.83 6.51 -14.12
N PRO A 123 0.21 7.64 -14.53
CA PRO A 123 -1.07 8.08 -13.97
C PRO A 123 -2.17 7.01 -13.98
N ASP A 124 -2.30 6.26 -15.08
CA ASP A 124 -3.36 5.25 -15.25
C ASP A 124 -3.21 4.04 -14.29
N TYR A 125 -2.00 3.82 -13.77
CA TYR A 125 -1.67 2.67 -12.92
C TYR A 125 -1.32 3.04 -11.47
N ARG A 126 -1.13 4.33 -11.20
CA ARG A 126 -0.67 4.86 -9.92
C ARG A 126 -1.55 4.42 -8.76
N LEU A 127 -2.87 4.53 -8.88
CA LEU A 127 -3.79 4.13 -7.82
C LEU A 127 -3.66 2.64 -7.48
N PHE A 128 -3.52 1.76 -8.49
CA PHE A 128 -3.33 0.32 -8.27
C PHE A 128 -2.00 0.01 -7.59
N ALA A 129 -0.94 0.72 -7.97
CA ALA A 129 0.37 0.61 -7.34
C ALA A 129 0.33 1.09 -5.87
N LEU A 130 -0.33 2.22 -5.60
CA LEU A 130 -0.53 2.74 -4.24
C LEU A 130 -1.29 1.75 -3.34
N ARG A 131 -2.35 1.13 -3.87
CA ARG A 131 -3.10 0.08 -3.16
C ARG A 131 -2.21 -1.12 -2.81
N GLY A 132 -1.24 -1.46 -3.66
CA GLY A 132 -0.23 -2.47 -3.36
C GLY A 132 0.84 -2.02 -2.36
N LEU A 133 1.29 -0.76 -2.42
CA LEU A 133 2.37 -0.24 -1.56
C LEU A 133 1.99 -0.23 -0.08
N GLY A 134 0.73 0.07 0.25
CA GLY A 134 0.24 0.07 1.64
C GLY A 134 0.53 -1.24 2.38
N PRO A 135 0.04 -2.40 1.90
CA PRO A 135 0.39 -3.72 2.42
C PRO A 135 1.90 -4.02 2.37
N ALA A 136 2.59 -3.65 1.28
CA ALA A 136 4.01 -3.93 1.11
C ALA A 136 4.91 -3.22 2.14
N SER A 137 4.43 -2.14 2.78
CA SER A 137 5.15 -1.46 3.85
C SER A 137 5.58 -2.38 5.00
N HIS A 138 4.84 -3.47 5.25
CA HIS A 138 5.08 -4.42 6.35
C HIS A 138 6.18 -5.46 6.07
N GLY A 139 6.86 -5.37 4.92
CA GLY A 139 7.92 -6.30 4.53
C GLY A 139 9.14 -5.62 3.90
N LEU A 140 9.27 -4.30 4.06
CA LEU A 140 10.39 -3.55 3.48
C LEU A 140 11.71 -3.98 4.12
N THR A 141 12.74 -4.11 3.27
CA THR A 141 14.11 -4.28 3.75
C THR A 141 14.66 -2.89 4.14
N PRO A 142 15.62 -2.81 5.08
CA PRO A 142 16.26 -1.55 5.45
C PRO A 142 16.77 -0.72 4.26
N ALA A 143 17.24 -1.39 3.21
CA ALA A 143 17.72 -0.72 2.00
C ALA A 143 16.60 -0.08 1.16
N MET A 144 15.36 -0.58 1.25
CA MET A 144 14.24 -0.10 0.44
C MET A 144 13.45 1.04 1.10
N GLU A 145 13.57 1.21 2.42
CA GLU A 145 12.80 2.20 3.17
C GLU A 145 13.00 3.64 2.66
N PRO A 146 14.23 4.15 2.44
CA PRO A 146 14.41 5.53 1.99
C PRO A 146 13.82 5.76 0.59
N VAL A 147 13.89 4.73 -0.27
CA VAL A 147 13.36 4.79 -1.64
C VAL A 147 11.84 4.81 -1.62
N TYR A 148 11.22 3.96 -0.80
CA TYR A 148 9.78 3.91 -0.58
C TYR A 148 9.26 5.24 -0.01
N GLU A 149 9.91 5.75 1.05
CA GLU A 149 9.54 7.01 1.69
C GLU A 149 9.63 8.19 0.72
N SER A 150 10.77 8.36 0.05
CA SER A 150 10.98 9.46 -0.91
C SER A 150 9.93 9.41 -2.01
N ALA A 151 9.64 8.24 -2.58
CA ALA A 151 8.68 8.12 -3.67
C ALA A 151 7.26 8.52 -3.26
N LEU A 152 6.81 8.14 -2.06
CA LEU A 152 5.49 8.56 -1.57
C LEU A 152 5.44 10.06 -1.32
N LEU A 153 6.50 10.64 -0.75
CA LEU A 153 6.55 12.08 -0.47
C LEU A 153 6.67 12.92 -1.75
N ASP A 154 7.49 12.51 -2.70
CA ASP A 154 7.59 13.16 -4.00
C ASP A 154 6.24 13.13 -4.73
N LEU A 155 5.48 12.05 -4.56
CA LEU A 155 4.12 11.96 -5.08
C LEU A 155 3.14 12.91 -4.37
N LEU A 156 3.24 13.05 -3.04
CA LEU A 156 2.43 13.96 -2.24
C LEU A 156 2.75 15.44 -2.51
N ASP A 157 4.00 15.75 -2.85
CA ASP A 157 4.38 17.10 -3.28
C ASP A 157 3.94 17.41 -4.70
N GLY A 158 3.88 16.36 -5.53
CA GLY A 158 3.54 16.42 -6.93
C GLY A 158 2.04 16.28 -7.22
N PRO A 159 1.67 15.44 -8.22
CA PRO A 159 0.36 15.48 -8.86
C PRO A 159 -0.74 14.70 -8.12
N ALA A 160 -0.44 13.96 -7.04
CA ALA A 160 -1.47 13.18 -6.38
C ALA A 160 -2.59 14.07 -5.82
N ALA A 161 -3.83 13.69 -6.12
CA ALA A 161 -5.05 14.35 -5.65
C ALA A 161 -6.14 13.32 -5.39
N GLY A 162 -7.14 13.69 -4.56
CA GLY A 162 -8.26 12.82 -4.22
C GLY A 162 -7.78 11.46 -3.69
N GLU A 163 -8.35 10.39 -4.24
CA GLU A 163 -8.09 9.01 -3.82
C GLU A 163 -6.60 8.62 -3.90
N GLU A 164 -5.84 9.13 -4.88
CA GLU A 164 -4.41 8.84 -4.97
C GLU A 164 -3.65 9.41 -3.78
N ARG A 165 -3.95 10.66 -3.40
CA ARG A 165 -3.30 11.32 -2.25
C ARG A 165 -3.69 10.61 -0.96
N GLU A 166 -4.96 10.31 -0.78
CA GLU A 166 -5.47 9.58 0.38
C GLU A 166 -4.80 8.20 0.50
N THR A 167 -4.73 7.44 -0.59
CA THR A 167 -4.09 6.12 -0.58
C THR A 167 -2.59 6.22 -0.31
N ALA A 168 -1.90 7.24 -0.84
CA ALA A 168 -0.50 7.49 -0.54
C ALA A 168 -0.27 7.84 0.95
N LEU A 169 -1.18 8.63 1.55
CA LEU A 169 -1.14 8.93 2.98
C LEU A 169 -1.46 7.70 3.83
N VAL A 170 -2.39 6.84 3.42
CA VAL A 170 -2.64 5.55 4.09
C VAL A 170 -1.39 4.66 4.04
N ALA A 171 -0.73 4.58 2.88
CA ALA A 171 0.50 3.81 2.71
C ALA A 171 1.66 4.37 3.56
N LEU A 172 1.78 5.70 3.65
CA LEU A 172 2.74 6.38 4.52
C LEU A 172 2.40 6.19 6.01
N ASN A 173 1.12 6.25 6.38
CA ASN A 173 0.67 6.02 7.74
C ASN A 173 0.96 4.58 8.20
N GLY A 174 0.73 3.58 7.34
CA GLY A 174 1.10 2.19 7.60
C GLY A 174 2.61 2.02 7.82
N PHE A 175 3.42 2.69 7.00
CA PHE A 175 4.87 2.73 7.14
C PHE A 175 5.34 3.36 8.46
N VAL A 176 4.73 4.48 8.87
CA VAL A 176 5.06 5.21 10.11
C VAL A 176 4.57 4.47 11.37
N SER A 177 3.43 3.75 11.27
CA SER A 177 2.82 3.05 12.40
C SER A 177 3.50 1.74 12.78
N GLY A 178 4.35 1.17 11.90
CA GLY A 178 5.12 -0.04 12.15
C GLY A 178 6.10 0.11 13.33
N GLY A 179 5.69 -0.35 14.51
CA GLY A 179 6.33 -0.01 15.79
C GLY A 179 7.75 -0.51 16.04
N LEU A 180 8.25 -1.50 15.28
CA LEU A 180 9.61 -2.03 15.47
C LEU A 180 10.68 -1.16 14.83
N ASP A 181 10.35 -0.47 13.75
CA ASP A 181 11.35 0.23 12.95
C ASP A 181 11.33 1.74 13.18
N PHE A 182 10.22 2.31 13.66
CA PHE A 182 10.15 3.76 13.94
C PHE A 182 11.23 4.21 14.93
N ALA A 183 11.51 3.41 15.98
CA ALA A 183 12.57 3.73 16.93
C ALA A 183 13.98 3.81 16.29
N GLN A 184 14.21 3.10 15.19
CA GLN A 184 15.48 3.12 14.45
C GLN A 184 15.51 4.21 13.37
N ARG A 185 14.36 4.52 12.75
CA ARG A 185 14.21 5.46 11.63
C ARG A 185 13.85 6.89 12.05
N ALA A 186 13.46 7.10 13.30
CA ALA A 186 12.78 8.30 13.77
C ALA A 186 13.43 9.63 13.31
N PRO A 187 14.74 9.88 13.49
CA PRO A 187 15.28 11.22 13.24
C PRO A 187 15.18 11.68 11.78
N GLN A 188 15.51 10.80 10.83
CA GLN A 188 15.51 11.13 9.40
C GLN A 188 14.08 11.26 8.87
N LEU A 189 13.25 10.25 9.13
CA LEU A 189 11.84 10.22 8.72
C LEU A 189 11.10 11.47 9.25
N LEU A 190 11.37 11.88 10.48
CA LEU A 190 10.72 13.03 11.08
C LEU A 190 11.16 14.35 10.49
N THR A 191 12.46 14.51 10.23
CA THR A 191 12.96 15.71 9.54
C THR A 191 12.25 15.88 8.20
N VAL A 192 12.06 14.77 7.49
CA VAL A 192 11.41 14.77 6.18
C VAL A 192 9.90 15.03 6.30
N LEU A 193 9.19 14.36 7.22
CA LEU A 193 7.76 14.58 7.46
C LEU A 193 7.47 16.02 7.92
N GLU A 194 8.30 16.58 8.81
CA GLU A 194 8.20 17.99 9.22
C GLU A 194 8.38 18.93 8.01
N ALA A 195 9.40 18.69 7.18
CA ALA A 195 9.66 19.53 6.03
C ALA A 195 8.55 19.46 4.97
N ARG A 196 8.03 18.26 4.69
CA ARG A 196 7.14 18.00 3.54
C ARG A 196 5.65 18.11 3.91
N LEU A 197 5.25 17.66 5.09
CA LEU A 197 3.84 17.70 5.53
C LEU A 197 3.58 18.86 6.49
N GLN A 198 4.46 19.12 7.47
CA GLN A 198 4.18 20.13 8.49
C GLN A 198 4.44 21.56 8.00
N ALA A 199 5.54 21.80 7.30
CA ALA A 199 5.95 23.15 6.91
C ALA A 199 4.90 23.89 6.05
N PRO A 200 4.25 23.26 5.04
CA PRO A 200 3.19 23.92 4.27
C PRO A 200 2.00 24.33 5.15
N ILE A 201 1.57 23.45 6.07
CA ILE A 201 0.46 23.72 6.99
C ILE A 201 0.86 24.85 7.95
N ALA A 202 2.09 24.84 8.47
CA ALA A 202 2.58 25.84 9.40
C ALA A 202 2.74 27.22 8.75
N ALA A 203 3.13 27.28 7.48
CA ALA A 203 3.28 28.53 6.75
C ALA A 203 1.93 29.24 6.57
N ASP A 204 0.93 28.54 6.01
CA ASP A 204 -0.41 29.10 5.79
C ASP A 204 -1.50 28.00 5.92
N PRO A 205 -2.05 27.79 7.12
CA PRO A 205 -3.10 26.80 7.37
C PRO A 205 -4.35 27.05 6.50
N ALA A 206 -4.67 28.30 6.20
CA ALA A 206 -5.85 28.65 5.42
C ALA A 206 -5.64 28.38 3.91
N ALA A 207 -4.41 28.56 3.40
CA ALA A 207 -4.08 28.09 2.06
C ALA A 207 -4.09 26.57 1.96
N PHE A 208 -3.54 25.86 2.96
CA PHE A 208 -3.57 24.41 3.02
C PHE A 208 -5.00 23.84 2.96
N VAL A 209 -5.92 24.38 3.77
CA VAL A 209 -7.33 23.97 3.77
C VAL A 209 -8.04 24.26 2.44
N ARG A 210 -7.66 25.34 1.75
CA ARG A 210 -8.27 25.73 0.46
C ARG A 210 -7.68 24.98 -0.74
N ASP A 211 -6.54 24.32 -0.59
CA ASP A 211 -5.91 23.57 -1.67
C ASP A 211 -6.78 22.35 -2.01
N PRO A 212 -7.35 22.26 -3.23
CA PRO A 212 -8.28 21.20 -3.61
C PRO A 212 -7.61 19.82 -3.67
N ARG A 213 -6.27 19.75 -3.66
CA ARG A 213 -5.55 18.48 -3.55
C ARG A 213 -5.75 17.85 -2.18
N TRP A 214 -5.99 18.65 -1.15
CA TRP A 214 -6.16 18.22 0.23
C TRP A 214 -7.65 18.14 0.60
N THR A 215 -8.28 17.00 0.30
CA THR A 215 -9.63 16.65 0.79
C THR A 215 -9.66 16.61 2.33
N PRO A 216 -10.84 16.74 2.99
CA PRO A 216 -10.96 16.58 4.44
C PRO A 216 -10.27 15.31 4.96
N ASP A 217 -10.50 14.16 4.31
CA ASP A 217 -9.92 12.87 4.67
C ASP A 217 -8.39 12.86 4.55
N SER A 218 -7.84 13.45 3.47
CA SER A 218 -6.38 13.58 3.33
C SER A 218 -5.76 14.52 4.37
N ARG A 219 -6.46 15.58 4.79
CA ARG A 219 -5.99 16.47 5.86
C ARG A 219 -6.02 15.77 7.22
N GLU A 220 -7.05 14.96 7.48
CA GLU A 220 -7.12 14.10 8.66
C GLU A 220 -5.95 13.12 8.71
N LEU A 221 -5.70 12.40 7.61
CA LEU A 221 -4.58 11.46 7.52
C LEU A 221 -3.22 12.15 7.70
N ALA A 222 -3.02 13.33 7.12
CA ALA A 222 -1.79 14.10 7.33
C ALA A 222 -1.61 14.49 8.81
N ALA A 223 -2.68 14.94 9.48
CA ALA A 223 -2.66 15.24 10.90
C ALA A 223 -2.37 13.99 11.75
N ALA A 224 -2.95 12.83 11.39
CA ALA A 224 -2.71 11.55 12.05
C ALA A 224 -1.23 11.11 11.94
N ILE A 225 -0.64 11.22 10.75
CA ILE A 225 0.77 10.90 10.50
C ILE A 225 1.67 11.80 11.35
N LEU A 226 1.46 13.12 11.30
CA LEU A 226 2.24 14.09 12.08
C LEU A 226 2.07 13.89 13.59
N TRP A 227 0.88 13.52 14.04
CA TRP A 227 0.60 13.19 15.43
C TRP A 227 1.37 11.95 15.90
N LEU A 228 1.31 10.85 15.15
CA LEU A 228 2.03 9.62 15.48
C LEU A 228 3.54 9.87 15.52
N ALA A 229 4.05 10.58 14.52
CA ALA A 229 5.42 11.07 14.46
C ALA A 229 5.84 11.83 15.72
N SER A 230 5.08 12.86 16.12
CA SER A 230 5.41 13.69 17.28
C SER A 230 5.34 12.90 18.59
N ARG A 231 4.36 11.98 18.71
CA ARG A 231 4.18 11.14 19.89
C ARG A 231 5.33 10.20 20.15
N ARG A 232 5.88 9.61 19.11
CA ARG A 232 7.04 8.74 19.23
C ARG A 232 8.29 9.51 19.68
N GLN A 233 8.43 10.78 19.30
CA GLN A 233 9.53 11.62 19.84
C GLN A 233 9.32 11.98 21.30
N GLU A 234 8.09 12.28 21.69
CA GLU A 234 7.76 12.54 23.09
C GLU A 234 8.04 11.32 23.97
N GLU A 235 7.72 10.12 23.48
CA GLU A 235 8.10 8.84 24.11
C GLU A 235 9.62 8.64 24.20
N ALA A 236 10.37 9.16 23.22
CA ALA A 236 11.84 9.17 23.22
C ALA A 236 12.46 10.31 24.06
N GLY A 237 11.64 11.16 24.69
CA GLY A 237 12.07 12.23 25.59
C GLY A 237 12.11 13.64 24.98
N ASP A 238 11.76 13.82 23.70
CA ASP A 238 11.64 15.14 23.07
C ASP A 238 10.17 15.57 22.94
N SER A 239 9.74 16.49 23.80
CA SER A 239 8.37 17.00 23.83
C SER A 239 8.13 18.18 22.88
N ALA A 240 9.18 18.78 22.31
CA ALA A 240 9.05 19.95 21.44
C ALA A 240 8.23 19.67 20.15
N PRO A 241 8.38 18.52 19.48
CA PRO A 241 7.54 18.13 18.35
C PRO A 241 6.05 18.10 18.68
N THR A 242 5.66 17.46 19.80
CA THR A 242 4.24 17.43 20.22
C THR A 242 3.71 18.84 20.50
N ALA A 243 4.51 19.72 21.12
CA ALA A 243 4.10 21.11 21.34
C ALA A 243 3.88 21.87 20.03
N ARG A 244 4.79 21.73 19.05
CA ARG A 244 4.64 22.32 17.70
C ARG A 244 3.40 21.80 16.99
N PHE A 245 3.18 20.48 17.02
CA PHE A 245 2.01 19.84 16.45
C PHE A 245 0.71 20.36 17.07
N LYS A 246 0.62 20.46 18.41
CA LYS A 246 -0.58 20.99 19.09
C LYS A 246 -0.87 22.45 18.70
N ALA A 247 0.16 23.29 18.57
CA ALA A 247 0.01 24.66 18.08
C ALA A 247 -0.54 24.70 16.64
N LEU A 248 -0.11 23.76 15.78
CA LEU A 248 -0.63 23.61 14.43
C LEU A 248 -2.12 23.24 14.43
N MET A 249 -2.53 22.28 15.26
CA MET A 249 -3.93 21.85 15.37
C MET A 249 -4.85 23.01 15.78
N ILE A 250 -4.42 23.86 16.71
CA ILE A 250 -5.19 25.07 17.09
C ILE A 250 -5.45 25.96 15.87
N ARG A 251 -4.43 26.17 15.03
CA ARG A 251 -4.56 27.00 13.84
C ARG A 251 -5.48 26.37 12.80
N LEU A 252 -5.35 25.05 12.56
CA LEU A 252 -6.24 24.32 11.65
C LEU A 252 -7.70 24.34 12.12
N ILE A 253 -7.96 24.14 13.42
CA ILE A 253 -9.31 24.21 13.99
C ILE A 253 -9.98 25.57 13.72
N ALA A 254 -9.19 26.66 13.70
CA ALA A 254 -9.70 28.00 13.47
C ALA A 254 -10.09 28.29 12.01
N VAL A 255 -9.50 27.57 11.03
CA VAL A 255 -9.65 27.89 9.60
C VAL A 255 -10.35 26.79 8.80
N ASP A 256 -10.38 25.55 9.28
CA ASP A 256 -11.00 24.44 8.55
C ASP A 256 -12.54 24.54 8.60
N PRO A 257 -13.24 24.69 7.45
CA PRO A 257 -14.69 24.78 7.43
C PRO A 257 -15.37 23.45 7.76
N ASP A 258 -14.67 22.32 7.64
CA ASP A 258 -15.25 21.00 7.87
C ASP A 258 -15.36 20.66 9.37
N ALA A 259 -16.57 20.35 9.83
CA ALA A 259 -16.82 20.09 11.25
C ALA A 259 -16.21 18.76 11.72
N ALA A 260 -16.15 17.74 10.85
CA ALA A 260 -15.59 16.44 11.20
C ALA A 260 -14.06 16.52 11.31
N ALA A 261 -13.39 17.17 10.35
CA ALA A 261 -11.95 17.43 10.41
C ALA A 261 -11.56 18.22 11.66
N ARG A 262 -12.32 19.27 12.01
CA ARG A 262 -12.08 20.03 13.26
C ARG A 262 -12.24 19.19 14.52
N ALA A 263 -13.22 18.28 14.56
CA ALA A 263 -13.40 17.37 15.69
C ALA A 263 -12.21 16.43 15.85
N TRP A 264 -11.65 15.94 14.74
CA TRP A 264 -10.41 15.16 14.73
C TRP A 264 -9.20 15.95 15.21
N TYR A 265 -8.98 17.16 14.70
CA TYR A 265 -7.88 18.01 15.17
C TYR A 265 -7.96 18.31 16.68
N ALA A 266 -9.18 18.52 17.19
CA ALA A 266 -9.41 18.72 18.62
C ALA A 266 -9.04 17.46 19.43
N SER A 267 -9.36 16.27 18.93
CA SER A 267 -9.02 15.01 19.61
C SER A 267 -7.49 14.84 19.75
N TYR A 268 -6.71 15.17 18.71
CA TYR A 268 -5.25 15.12 18.78
C TYR A 268 -4.65 16.22 19.68
N ARG A 269 -5.22 17.44 19.62
CA ARG A 269 -4.79 18.56 20.49
C ARG A 269 -4.95 18.20 21.97
N ASP A 270 -6.10 17.64 22.32
CA ASP A 270 -6.52 17.36 23.69
C ASP A 270 -6.03 16.00 24.21
N ALA A 271 -5.38 15.20 23.35
CA ALA A 271 -4.83 13.92 23.73
C ALA A 271 -3.80 14.08 24.87
N PRO A 272 -3.90 13.23 25.92
CA PRO A 272 -3.03 13.30 27.09
C PRO A 272 -1.58 12.95 26.74
N PRO A 273 -0.60 13.41 27.54
CA PRO A 273 0.80 13.00 27.37
C PRO A 273 0.94 11.46 27.46
N PRO A 274 2.01 10.87 26.91
CA PRO A 274 2.23 9.44 27.02
C PRO A 274 2.38 9.11 28.50
N LYS A 275 1.81 7.99 28.95
CA LYS A 275 2.04 7.52 30.32
C LYS A 275 3.55 7.23 30.46
N PRO A 276 4.26 7.86 31.41
CA PRO A 276 5.65 7.49 31.66
C PRO A 276 5.67 6.05 32.18
N GLY A 277 6.13 5.08 31.38
CA GLY A 277 6.23 3.69 31.86
C GLY A 277 6.08 2.55 30.87
N PHE A 278 6.44 2.71 29.60
CA PHE A 278 6.74 1.56 28.73
C PHE A 278 7.99 1.86 27.91
N THR A 279 9.09 2.18 28.61
CA THR A 279 10.41 2.03 27.99
C THR A 279 10.54 0.57 27.58
N ALA A 280 10.85 0.32 26.31
CA ALA A 280 11.31 -0.98 25.84
C ALA A 280 12.33 -1.50 26.86
N SER A 281 12.10 -2.72 27.35
CA SER A 281 12.91 -3.35 28.38
C SER A 281 14.39 -3.09 28.11
N THR A 282 15.04 -2.50 29.10
CA THR A 282 16.48 -2.50 29.31
C THR A 282 17.12 -3.74 28.66
N THR A 283 17.85 -3.54 27.56
CA THR A 283 18.92 -4.47 27.20
C THR A 283 19.86 -4.51 28.39
N SER A 284 19.74 -5.55 29.21
CA SER A 284 20.70 -5.88 30.25
C SER A 284 22.07 -5.89 29.62
N ARG A 285 22.87 -4.89 29.97
CA ARG A 285 24.31 -4.88 29.77
C ARG A 285 24.84 -6.14 30.48
N PRO A 286 25.56 -7.06 29.80
CA PRO A 286 26.24 -8.13 30.51
C PRO A 286 27.23 -7.46 31.46
N SER A 287 27.06 -7.68 32.76
CA SER A 287 28.08 -7.39 33.75
C SER A 287 29.27 -8.30 33.41
N ASP A 288 30.28 -7.71 32.79
CA ASP A 288 31.57 -8.35 32.57
C ASP A 288 32.23 -8.50 33.94
N GLY A 289 31.97 -9.65 34.56
CA GLY A 289 32.58 -10.07 35.82
C GLY A 289 34.04 -10.36 35.58
N ARG A 290 34.88 -9.34 35.77
CA ARG A 290 36.25 -9.56 36.22
C ARG A 290 36.20 -9.71 37.72
N ASP A 291 36.57 -10.89 38.20
CA ASP A 291 37.33 -11.08 39.43
C ASP A 291 38.02 -12.45 39.31
N GLU A 292 39.31 -12.42 38.91
CA GLU A 292 40.31 -13.41 39.35
C GLU A 292 40.65 -13.11 40.83
N PRO A 293 40.98 -14.13 41.62
CA PRO A 293 42.39 -14.55 41.69
C PRO A 293 42.66 -15.98 41.20
#